data_AF-F8CNQ4-F1
#
_entry.id   AF-F8CNQ4-F1
#
_cell.length_a   1.000
_cell.length_b   1.000
_cell.length_c   1.000
_cell.angle_alpha   90.00
_cell.angle_beta   90.00
_cell.angle_gamma   90.00
#
_symmetry.space_group_name_H-M   'P 1'
#
loop_
_entity.id
_entity.type
_entity.pdbx_description
1 polymer ?
#
loop_
_entity_poly.entity_id
_entity_poly.type
_entity_poly.pdbx_seq_one_letter_code
_entity_poly.pdbx_strand_id
1 'polypeptide(L)'
;MGQARRSIRAARPLPLALFLFLGVSACGTVEIPGDAVACAGLQCTAGTCFSNAGQPMCRCGPWERAADVACAVAAFKQPDDHGGSPDRATVLTLPMSPREGRIDEGQRESMRDTDLFAVIVETGGMYRFSCTRLTLVDCRVRLLDVGGAAHDMPGTVEGATVSWFPTLSAGTWYFEVSSARSHGRYTYELVALGVDDHGATSEDATVLEAGASASFPVRLSSPFDADMFAFGSRVGHGYRFICEQTEPSPFLRLTLQSSTGQLMDESLGASGEPLTVSLRATSERDWLVTLAADYGDFPVDVACRFEDLGPDEHGDTLGTATPMTPGVPVAVTLQSREDVDVFAFTGAAGHVYAVRTEGAGRWSAQVVDANGENVARTDTDLLRARVDAAGTYYLLLEGGAPWAHSFVLTLVDAGVDDHGDSPQTATLITPGTPVTGIFETPQDTDAVVFPAEARGIYLASYAPFADLSFNPRGAVGMLELGSGRHLFSAWNPAPVTMMFQPLNGADAFSLLLEQLAIDDFGDHSGTAVTLTLPASVSGVVQTAIDADVFTVALEAGRAYRLELETGALQVSLLAPGGALSHLRSGRFVADRSGVHVLTLAGASGLAQVPWRFTLQAE
;
A
#
# COMPACT_ATOMS: atom_id res chain seq x y z
N MET A 1 82.79 -32.36 -46.31
CA MET A 1 82.67 -33.83 -46.11
C MET A 1 81.22 -34.21 -46.37
N GLY A 2 80.80 -35.14 -47.20
CA GLY A 2 81.35 -35.96 -48.28
C GLY A 2 80.12 -36.44 -49.06
N GLN A 3 80.12 -36.39 -50.40
CA GLN A 3 80.18 -37.56 -51.29
C GLN A 3 79.15 -38.67 -50.93
N ALA A 4 78.36 -39.25 -51.84
CA ALA A 4 78.66 -39.63 -53.22
C ALA A 4 77.32 -40.07 -53.89
N ARG A 5 77.06 -39.76 -55.18
CA ARG A 5 77.34 -40.60 -56.38
C ARG A 5 76.52 -41.90 -56.41
N ARG A 6 75.87 -42.35 -57.49
CA ARG A 6 76.15 -42.32 -58.95
C ARG A 6 74.85 -42.83 -59.66
N SER A 7 74.39 -42.28 -60.79
CA SER A 7 74.83 -42.56 -62.19
C SER A 7 74.47 -43.99 -62.63
N ILE A 8 73.89 -44.36 -63.78
CA ILE A 8 74.02 -43.96 -65.21
C ILE A 8 73.22 -45.04 -66.00
N ARG A 9 72.51 -44.82 -67.12
CA ARG A 9 72.95 -44.92 -68.55
C ARG A 9 71.68 -44.77 -69.41
N ALA A 10 71.62 -43.83 -70.37
CA ALA A 10 71.97 -43.98 -71.80
C ALA A 10 70.90 -44.78 -72.59
N ALA A 11 70.50 -44.44 -73.83
CA ALA A 11 71.29 -43.88 -74.90
C ALA A 11 70.44 -43.17 -75.98
N ARG A 12 71.18 -42.48 -76.83
CA ARG A 12 70.91 -41.55 -77.93
C ARG A 12 70.84 -42.32 -79.29
N PRO A 13 70.70 -41.68 -80.47
CA PRO A 13 69.49 -41.48 -81.27
C PRO A 13 69.61 -42.18 -82.65
N LEU A 14 69.00 -41.59 -83.71
CA LEU A 14 69.12 -41.82 -85.17
C LEU A 14 67.94 -42.57 -85.87
N PRO A 15 67.66 -42.33 -87.18
CA PRO A 15 66.83 -41.21 -87.65
C PRO A 15 65.82 -41.60 -88.75
N LEU A 16 65.17 -40.56 -89.30
CA LEU A 16 64.79 -40.40 -90.72
C LEU A 16 63.38 -40.83 -91.21
N ALA A 17 62.77 -39.84 -91.86
CA ALA A 17 61.87 -39.89 -93.01
C ALA A 17 60.37 -40.22 -92.81
N LEU A 18 59.60 -39.13 -92.83
CA LEU A 18 58.52 -38.85 -93.80
C LEU A 18 57.34 -39.85 -93.89
N PHE A 19 56.14 -39.43 -93.49
CA PHE A 19 54.96 -39.35 -94.39
C PHE A 19 53.78 -38.62 -93.71
N LEU A 20 53.16 -37.75 -94.50
CA LEU A 20 51.94 -36.95 -94.28
C LEU A 20 50.76 -37.77 -93.74
N PHE A 21 49.99 -37.21 -92.80
CA PHE A 21 48.52 -37.29 -92.79
C PHE A 21 47.90 -36.08 -92.08
N LEU A 22 46.86 -35.50 -92.69
CA LEU A 22 46.12 -34.35 -92.21
C LEU A 22 45.53 -34.56 -90.81
N GLY A 23 45.67 -33.54 -89.96
CA GLY A 23 44.90 -33.37 -88.73
C GLY A 23 44.80 -31.88 -88.41
N VAL A 24 43.64 -31.28 -88.66
CA VAL A 24 43.32 -29.91 -88.22
C VAL A 24 43.16 -29.95 -86.70
N SER A 25 44.10 -29.38 -85.95
CA SER A 25 43.98 -29.16 -84.51
C SER A 25 43.80 -27.66 -84.24
N ALA A 26 42.58 -27.32 -83.87
CA ALA A 26 42.17 -25.99 -83.44
C ALA A 26 42.93 -25.55 -82.17
N CYS A 27 43.41 -24.31 -82.15
CA CYS A 27 43.72 -23.60 -80.92
C CYS A 27 42.39 -23.35 -80.19
N GLY A 28 42.08 -24.15 -79.17
CA GLY A 28 41.01 -23.83 -78.22
C GLY A 28 41.51 -22.81 -77.20
N THR A 29 40.99 -21.58 -77.27
CA THR A 29 41.00 -20.67 -76.14
C THR A 29 40.23 -21.31 -74.99
N VAL A 30 40.87 -21.52 -73.83
CA VAL A 30 40.15 -21.91 -72.61
C VAL A 30 39.32 -20.71 -72.19
N GLU A 31 38.02 -20.76 -72.44
CA GLU A 31 37.07 -19.73 -72.00
C GLU A 31 37.01 -19.77 -70.46
N ILE A 32 37.50 -18.72 -69.80
CA ILE A 32 37.37 -18.60 -68.34
C ILE A 32 35.89 -18.36 -68.04
N PRO A 33 35.24 -19.20 -67.22
CA PRO A 33 33.83 -19.04 -66.90
C PRO A 33 33.55 -17.65 -66.31
N GLY A 34 32.61 -16.91 -66.90
CA GLY A 34 32.12 -15.64 -66.33
C GLY A 34 31.34 -15.85 -65.03
N ASP A 35 31.01 -14.76 -64.32
CA ASP A 35 30.36 -14.78 -63.01
C ASP A 35 29.14 -15.70 -62.94
N ALA A 36 28.28 -15.69 -63.97
CA ALA A 36 27.08 -16.53 -64.04
C ALA A 36 27.36 -18.04 -63.99
N VAL A 37 28.51 -18.48 -64.51
CA VAL A 37 28.90 -19.91 -64.53
C VAL A 37 29.72 -20.25 -63.30
N ALA A 38 30.64 -19.38 -62.88
CA ALA A 38 31.48 -19.61 -61.70
C ALA A 38 30.69 -19.55 -60.39
N CYS A 39 29.64 -18.72 -60.31
CA CYS A 39 28.78 -18.56 -59.14
C CYS A 39 27.51 -19.42 -59.19
N ALA A 40 27.33 -20.26 -60.23
CA ALA A 40 26.17 -21.12 -60.35
C ALA A 40 26.08 -22.10 -59.17
N GLY A 41 25.09 -21.92 -58.29
CA GLY A 41 24.86 -22.79 -57.12
C GLY A 41 25.78 -22.52 -55.92
N LEU A 42 26.58 -21.45 -55.96
CA LEU A 42 27.43 -21.02 -54.85
C LEU A 42 26.85 -19.76 -54.22
N GLN A 43 26.79 -19.77 -52.89
CA GLN A 43 26.29 -18.65 -52.10
C GLN A 43 27.47 -17.96 -51.41
N CYS A 44 27.34 -16.67 -51.16
CA CYS A 44 28.24 -15.97 -50.26
C CYS A 44 27.61 -15.91 -48.87
N THR A 45 28.44 -15.93 -47.82
CA THR A 45 28.00 -15.64 -46.45
C THR A 45 27.43 -14.23 -46.35
N ALA A 46 27.99 -13.29 -47.12
CA ALA A 46 27.43 -11.96 -47.40
C ALA A 46 28.05 -11.38 -48.68
N GLY A 47 27.47 -10.31 -49.21
CA GLY A 47 27.96 -9.63 -50.42
C GLY A 47 27.76 -10.42 -51.71
N THR A 48 28.40 -9.95 -52.79
CA THR A 48 28.18 -10.50 -54.14
C THR A 48 29.23 -11.53 -54.52
N CYS A 49 28.81 -12.64 -55.14
CA CYS A 49 29.72 -13.59 -55.77
C CYS A 49 30.25 -13.03 -57.11
N PHE A 50 31.52 -13.30 -57.42
CA PHE A 50 32.15 -13.01 -58.70
C PHE A 50 33.16 -14.11 -59.09
N SER A 51 33.48 -14.22 -60.38
CA SER A 51 34.50 -15.13 -60.90
C SER A 51 35.89 -14.51 -60.78
N ASN A 52 36.80 -15.18 -60.06
CA ASN A 52 38.22 -14.89 -60.09
C ASN A 52 38.97 -16.06 -60.74
N ALA A 53 39.41 -15.86 -62.00
CA ALA A 53 40.07 -16.88 -62.80
C ALA A 53 39.29 -18.22 -62.90
N GLY A 54 37.95 -18.14 -62.96
CA GLY A 54 37.07 -19.31 -63.06
C GLY A 54 36.73 -19.97 -61.71
N GLN A 55 37.22 -19.44 -60.59
CA GLN A 55 36.81 -19.83 -59.25
C GLN A 55 35.84 -18.81 -58.65
N PRO A 56 34.78 -19.24 -57.95
CA PRO A 56 33.90 -18.33 -57.23
C PRO A 56 34.66 -17.63 -56.10
N MET A 57 34.45 -16.33 -55.94
CA MET A 57 34.89 -15.54 -54.80
C MET A 57 33.78 -14.60 -54.35
N CYS A 58 33.78 -14.23 -53.08
CA CYS A 58 32.83 -13.27 -52.52
C CYS A 58 33.55 -11.96 -52.21
N ARG A 59 32.89 -10.84 -52.50
CA ARG A 59 33.39 -9.50 -52.18
C ARG A 59 32.38 -8.76 -51.32
N CYS A 60 32.87 -8.14 -50.25
CA CYS A 60 32.08 -7.22 -49.46
C CYS A 60 31.89 -5.90 -50.20
N GLY A 61 30.64 -5.45 -50.27
CA GLY A 61 30.30 -4.11 -50.68
C GLY A 61 30.60 -3.09 -49.57
N PRO A 62 30.15 -1.84 -49.74
CA PRO A 62 30.21 -0.83 -48.69
C PRO A 62 29.42 -1.21 -47.44
N TRP A 63 28.21 -1.77 -47.61
CA TRP A 63 27.32 -2.15 -46.51
C TRP A 63 27.93 -3.25 -45.65
N GLU A 64 28.42 -4.35 -46.24
CA GLU A 64 28.98 -5.47 -45.47
C GLU A 64 30.24 -5.06 -44.70
N ARG A 65 31.03 -4.14 -45.25
CA ARG A 65 32.20 -3.58 -44.55
C ARG A 65 31.81 -2.69 -43.38
N ALA A 66 30.72 -1.92 -43.50
CA ALA A 66 30.20 -1.10 -42.41
C ALA A 66 29.57 -1.96 -41.29
N ALA A 67 28.89 -3.04 -41.68
CA ALA A 67 28.31 -4.01 -40.76
C ALA A 67 29.34 -4.93 -40.10
N ASP A 68 30.61 -4.92 -40.56
CA ASP A 68 31.68 -5.83 -40.14
C ASP A 68 31.32 -7.32 -40.37
N VAL A 69 30.66 -7.59 -41.51
CA VAL A 69 30.25 -8.93 -41.91
C VAL A 69 31.30 -9.55 -42.83
N ALA A 70 31.63 -10.82 -42.58
CA ALA A 70 32.58 -11.55 -43.40
C ALA A 70 31.94 -12.02 -44.72
N CYS A 71 32.53 -11.65 -45.87
CA CYS A 71 32.10 -12.11 -47.19
C CYS A 71 33.04 -13.21 -47.70
N ALA A 72 32.64 -14.46 -47.50
CA ALA A 72 33.34 -15.64 -47.98
C ALA A 72 32.39 -16.50 -48.82
N VAL A 73 32.97 -17.34 -49.69
CA VAL A 73 32.19 -18.36 -50.40
C VAL A 73 31.64 -19.33 -49.37
N ALA A 74 30.32 -19.34 -49.23
CA ALA A 74 29.63 -20.22 -48.32
C ALA A 74 29.63 -21.65 -48.87
N ALA A 75 30.11 -22.57 -48.04
CA ALA A 75 29.90 -24.00 -48.20
C ALA A 75 29.28 -24.51 -46.91
N PHE A 76 27.96 -24.39 -46.81
CA PHE A 76 27.19 -24.87 -45.67
C PHE A 76 26.90 -26.36 -45.81
N LYS A 77 26.71 -27.05 -44.68
CA LYS A 77 26.30 -28.48 -44.70
C LYS A 77 24.88 -28.67 -45.20
N GLN A 78 24.02 -27.66 -45.03
CA GLN A 78 22.67 -27.59 -45.58
C GLN A 78 22.50 -26.26 -46.31
N PRO A 79 21.56 -26.14 -47.27
CA PRO A 79 21.28 -24.86 -47.90
C PRO A 79 20.82 -23.84 -46.84
N ASP A 80 21.45 -22.67 -46.88
CA ASP A 80 21.17 -21.48 -46.08
C ASP A 80 19.69 -21.05 -46.24
N ASP A 81 18.99 -20.91 -45.12
CA ASP A 81 17.57 -20.56 -45.06
C ASP A 81 17.33 -19.04 -45.08
N HIS A 82 18.27 -18.24 -44.59
CA HIS A 82 18.19 -16.79 -44.51
C HIS A 82 19.53 -16.14 -44.87
N GLY A 83 19.59 -15.49 -46.04
CA GLY A 83 20.84 -14.91 -46.51
C GLY A 83 21.37 -13.76 -45.64
N GLY A 84 22.69 -13.70 -45.46
CA GLY A 84 23.40 -12.66 -44.70
C GLY A 84 23.72 -11.36 -45.44
N SER A 85 23.05 -11.05 -46.56
CA SER A 85 23.26 -9.82 -47.35
C SER A 85 21.96 -9.07 -47.63
N PRO A 86 21.98 -7.73 -47.79
CA PRO A 86 20.75 -6.94 -47.97
C PRO A 86 19.86 -7.37 -49.14
N ASP A 87 20.45 -7.85 -50.24
CA ASP A 87 19.75 -8.35 -51.43
C ASP A 87 19.14 -9.75 -51.24
N ARG A 88 19.58 -10.48 -50.21
CA ARG A 88 19.10 -11.82 -49.84
C ARG A 88 18.40 -11.86 -48.48
N ALA A 89 18.25 -10.69 -47.85
CA ALA A 89 17.61 -10.56 -46.55
C ALA A 89 16.15 -11.01 -46.63
N THR A 90 15.71 -11.70 -45.59
CA THR A 90 14.31 -12.11 -45.49
C THR A 90 13.47 -10.91 -45.10
N VAL A 91 12.55 -10.50 -45.98
CA VAL A 91 11.65 -9.37 -45.71
C VAL A 91 10.60 -9.79 -44.68
N LEU A 92 10.59 -9.09 -43.54
CA LEU A 92 9.59 -9.24 -42.50
C LEU A 92 8.35 -8.42 -42.86
N THR A 93 7.19 -9.06 -42.81
CA THR A 93 5.89 -8.43 -43.01
C THR A 93 5.05 -8.56 -41.74
N LEU A 94 4.57 -7.43 -41.22
CA LEU A 94 3.83 -7.37 -39.96
C LEU A 94 2.30 -7.28 -40.21
N PRO A 95 1.46 -7.85 -39.32
CA PRO A 95 1.85 -8.69 -38.18
C PRO A 95 2.39 -10.06 -38.64
N MET A 96 3.33 -10.62 -37.87
CA MET A 96 3.83 -11.98 -38.09
C MET A 96 3.68 -12.83 -36.84
N SER A 97 3.57 -14.14 -37.01
CA SER A 97 3.73 -15.12 -35.93
C SER A 97 5.20 -15.58 -35.85
N PRO A 98 5.64 -16.18 -34.73
CA PRO A 98 6.99 -16.71 -34.60
C PRO A 98 7.31 -17.69 -35.74
N ARG A 99 8.46 -17.48 -36.38
CA ARG A 99 8.98 -18.35 -37.45
C ARG A 99 10.27 -18.98 -37.00
N GLU A 100 10.58 -20.13 -37.56
CA GLU A 100 11.84 -20.81 -37.31
C GLU A 100 12.90 -20.34 -38.31
N GLY A 101 14.12 -20.15 -37.81
CA GLY A 101 15.33 -19.96 -38.59
C GLY A 101 16.44 -20.86 -38.07
N ARG A 102 17.54 -20.96 -38.81
CA ARG A 102 18.65 -21.84 -38.47
C ARG A 102 19.97 -21.22 -38.88
N ILE A 103 20.81 -20.96 -37.87
CA ILE A 103 22.24 -20.71 -38.10
C ILE A 103 22.88 -22.02 -38.55
N ASP A 104 23.30 -22.08 -39.81
CA ASP A 104 23.91 -23.25 -40.44
C ASP A 104 25.38 -23.45 -40.08
N GLU A 105 25.79 -24.72 -40.07
CA GLU A 105 27.19 -25.09 -39.88
C GLU A 105 27.97 -24.92 -41.19
N GLY A 106 28.94 -23.99 -41.20
CA GLY A 106 29.91 -23.87 -42.27
C GLY A 106 30.90 -25.05 -42.30
N GLN A 107 31.33 -25.46 -43.49
CA GLN A 107 32.36 -26.51 -43.66
C GLN A 107 33.77 -26.10 -43.20
N ARG A 108 33.96 -24.87 -42.72
CA ARG A 108 35.20 -24.32 -42.18
C ARG A 108 34.86 -23.48 -40.96
N GLU A 109 35.70 -23.53 -39.94
CA GLU A 109 35.52 -22.80 -38.68
C GLU A 109 35.41 -21.27 -38.85
N SER A 110 36.00 -20.73 -39.93
CA SER A 110 35.94 -19.30 -40.28
C SER A 110 34.68 -18.89 -41.07
N MET A 111 33.82 -19.85 -41.45
CA MET A 111 32.59 -19.59 -42.20
C MET A 111 31.42 -19.71 -41.23
N ARG A 112 30.88 -18.57 -40.84
CA ARG A 112 29.75 -18.48 -39.92
C ARG A 112 28.55 -18.04 -40.70
N ASP A 113 27.45 -18.71 -40.43
CA ASP A 113 26.17 -18.30 -40.95
C ASP A 113 25.63 -17.12 -40.17
N THR A 114 24.86 -16.29 -40.85
CA THR A 114 24.27 -15.07 -40.30
C THR A 114 23.02 -14.77 -41.08
N ASP A 115 21.92 -14.65 -40.36
CA ASP A 115 20.60 -14.52 -40.94
C ASP A 115 20.22 -13.05 -40.90
N LEU A 116 20.00 -12.45 -42.07
CA LEU A 116 19.61 -11.05 -42.17
C LEU A 116 18.11 -10.92 -42.46
N PHE A 117 17.43 -10.15 -41.62
CA PHE A 117 16.00 -9.86 -41.76
C PHE A 117 15.79 -8.38 -42.03
N ALA A 118 15.07 -8.04 -43.09
CA ALA A 118 14.78 -6.65 -43.46
C ALA A 118 13.35 -6.27 -43.05
N VAL A 119 13.17 -5.11 -42.45
CA VAL A 119 11.85 -4.50 -42.21
C VAL A 119 11.81 -3.11 -42.84
N ILE A 120 10.68 -2.78 -43.48
CA ILE A 120 10.40 -1.43 -43.97
C ILE A 120 9.44 -0.77 -43.00
N VAL A 121 9.90 0.30 -42.36
CA VAL A 121 9.14 1.10 -41.40
C VAL A 121 8.58 2.31 -42.14
N GLU A 122 7.26 2.41 -42.26
CA GLU A 122 6.60 3.51 -42.98
C GLU A 122 6.48 4.78 -42.12
N THR A 123 6.16 4.60 -40.85
CA THR A 123 6.12 5.63 -39.81
C THR A 123 6.94 5.13 -38.63
N GLY A 124 7.75 6.01 -38.03
CA GLY A 124 8.56 5.60 -36.90
C GLY A 124 7.73 5.07 -35.74
N GLY A 125 8.31 4.17 -34.95
CA GLY A 125 7.61 3.53 -33.84
C GLY A 125 8.46 2.51 -33.10
N MET A 126 7.87 1.91 -32.08
CA MET A 126 8.50 0.93 -31.21
C MET A 126 8.23 -0.49 -31.69
N TYR A 127 9.24 -1.34 -31.57
CA TYR A 127 9.19 -2.73 -31.99
C TYR A 127 9.77 -3.65 -30.94
N ARG A 128 9.40 -4.93 -30.98
CA ARG A 128 10.05 -6.01 -30.24
C ARG A 128 10.53 -7.07 -31.21
N PHE A 129 11.84 -7.27 -31.29
CA PHE A 129 12.43 -8.42 -31.99
C PHE A 129 12.79 -9.49 -30.96
N SER A 130 12.23 -10.69 -31.07
CA SER A 130 12.46 -11.80 -30.16
C SER A 130 13.23 -12.91 -30.85
N CYS A 131 14.23 -13.49 -30.18
CA CYS A 131 14.93 -14.70 -30.59
C CYS A 131 14.84 -15.76 -29.49
N THR A 132 14.11 -16.84 -29.73
CA THR A 132 13.99 -17.98 -28.80
C THR A 132 14.87 -19.11 -29.25
N ARG A 133 15.81 -19.49 -28.38
CA ARG A 133 16.71 -20.61 -28.62
C ARG A 133 15.93 -21.93 -28.62
N LEU A 134 16.09 -22.71 -29.70
CA LEU A 134 15.65 -24.11 -29.74
C LEU A 134 16.85 -25.03 -29.51
N THR A 135 17.69 -25.21 -30.53
CA THR A 135 18.97 -25.94 -30.43
C THR A 135 20.19 -25.03 -30.53
N LEU A 136 20.00 -23.77 -30.94
CA LEU A 136 21.04 -22.74 -30.91
C LEU A 136 21.42 -22.39 -29.47
N VAL A 137 22.72 -22.22 -29.19
CA VAL A 137 23.21 -22.02 -27.81
C VAL A 137 23.04 -20.57 -27.36
N ASP A 138 23.26 -19.61 -28.27
CA ASP A 138 23.15 -18.17 -28.05
C ASP A 138 22.54 -17.46 -29.27
N CYS A 139 21.60 -16.54 -29.03
CA CYS A 139 21.13 -15.59 -30.03
C CYS A 139 21.90 -14.27 -29.84
N ARG A 140 22.69 -13.87 -30.83
CA ARG A 140 23.24 -12.52 -30.93
C ARG A 140 22.48 -11.76 -32.01
N VAL A 141 21.85 -10.65 -31.64
CA VAL A 141 21.13 -9.81 -32.60
C VAL A 141 21.75 -8.42 -32.64
N ARG A 142 21.92 -7.89 -33.85
CA ARG A 142 22.32 -6.49 -34.10
C ARG A 142 21.26 -5.82 -34.95
N LEU A 143 20.97 -4.56 -34.66
CA LEU A 143 20.18 -3.70 -35.52
C LEU A 143 21.13 -2.90 -36.40
N LEU A 144 20.90 -2.95 -37.71
CA LEU A 144 21.71 -2.26 -38.69
C LEU A 144 20.82 -1.33 -39.54
N ASP A 145 21.33 -0.16 -39.87
CA ASP A 145 20.67 0.75 -40.80
C ASP A 145 20.96 0.39 -42.28
N VAL A 146 20.41 1.19 -43.20
CA VAL A 146 20.62 1.05 -44.64
C VAL A 146 22.08 1.24 -45.08
N GLY A 147 22.92 1.86 -44.24
CA GLY A 147 24.37 1.99 -44.44
C GLY A 147 25.17 0.81 -43.87
N GLY A 148 24.54 -0.04 -43.05
CA GLY A 148 25.18 -1.16 -42.34
C GLY A 148 25.76 -0.76 -41.00
N ALA A 149 25.54 0.48 -40.53
CA ALA A 149 25.99 0.88 -39.21
C ALA A 149 25.12 0.24 -38.13
N ALA A 150 25.74 -0.21 -37.04
CA ALA A 150 25.03 -0.82 -35.93
C ALA A 150 24.42 0.24 -35.01
N HIS A 151 23.20 -0.04 -34.54
CA HIS A 151 22.47 0.77 -33.57
C HIS A 151 22.23 -0.05 -32.31
N ASP A 152 22.36 0.62 -31.17
CA ASP A 152 22.12 -0.01 -29.88
C ASP A 152 20.63 -0.27 -29.68
N MET A 153 20.32 -1.38 -29.01
CA MET A 153 18.97 -1.72 -28.62
C MET A 153 18.97 -2.25 -27.18
N PRO A 154 18.09 -1.74 -26.31
CA PRO A 154 17.88 -2.36 -25.03
C PRO A 154 17.24 -3.74 -25.22
N GLY A 155 17.49 -4.65 -24.27
CA GLY A 155 16.97 -6.01 -24.38
C GLY A 155 16.82 -6.72 -23.05
N THR A 156 15.94 -7.71 -23.03
CA THR A 156 15.64 -8.56 -21.88
C THR A 156 15.87 -10.03 -22.22
N VAL A 157 16.08 -10.84 -21.19
CA VAL A 157 16.25 -12.30 -21.33
C VAL A 157 15.22 -12.99 -20.44
N GLU A 158 14.37 -13.81 -21.05
CA GLU A 158 13.39 -14.64 -20.35
C GLU A 158 13.54 -16.10 -20.79
N GLY A 159 14.20 -16.89 -19.94
CA GLY A 159 14.49 -18.31 -20.23
C GLY A 159 15.32 -18.50 -21.51
N ALA A 160 14.71 -19.08 -22.53
CA ALA A 160 15.34 -19.32 -23.83
C ALA A 160 15.24 -18.12 -24.79
N THR A 161 14.37 -17.15 -24.49
CA THR A 161 14.07 -16.00 -25.34
C THR A 161 14.90 -14.79 -24.94
N VAL A 162 15.49 -14.14 -25.94
CA VAL A 162 16.06 -12.80 -25.80
C VAL A 162 15.23 -11.85 -26.66
N SER A 163 14.78 -10.74 -26.08
CA SER A 163 13.98 -9.73 -26.79
C SER A 163 14.71 -8.41 -26.81
N TRP A 164 14.68 -7.70 -27.95
CA TRP A 164 15.24 -6.37 -28.14
C TRP A 164 14.14 -5.39 -28.52
N PHE A 165 14.23 -4.17 -27.99
CA PHE A 165 13.17 -3.16 -28.09
C PHE A 165 13.68 -1.88 -28.77
N PRO A 166 13.84 -1.87 -30.10
CA PRO A 166 14.24 -0.65 -30.81
C PRO A 166 13.08 0.31 -31.06
N THR A 167 13.41 1.60 -31.04
CA THR A 167 12.61 2.66 -31.67
C THR A 167 13.19 2.94 -33.06
N LEU A 168 12.40 2.68 -34.10
CA LEU A 168 12.85 2.77 -35.48
C LEU A 168 12.24 4.00 -36.13
N SER A 169 13.04 4.78 -36.87
CA SER A 169 12.54 5.83 -37.76
C SER A 169 12.05 5.23 -39.09
N ALA A 170 11.26 5.99 -39.84
CA ALA A 170 10.83 5.58 -41.18
C ALA A 170 12.04 5.27 -42.09
N GLY A 171 11.98 4.13 -42.79
CA GLY A 171 13.08 3.61 -43.60
C GLY A 171 13.25 2.09 -43.52
N THR A 172 14.32 1.58 -44.12
CA THR A 172 14.66 0.15 -44.08
C THR A 172 15.66 -0.12 -42.97
N TRP A 173 15.34 -1.09 -42.12
CA TRP A 173 16.19 -1.56 -41.03
C TRP A 173 16.45 -3.06 -41.16
N TYR A 174 17.58 -3.51 -40.63
CA TYR A 174 17.99 -4.91 -40.69
C TYR A 174 18.26 -5.48 -39.30
N PHE A 175 17.69 -6.63 -38.99
CA PHE A 175 18.07 -7.44 -37.85
C PHE A 175 19.01 -8.56 -38.31
N GLU A 176 20.24 -8.55 -37.81
CA GLU A 176 21.23 -9.59 -38.06
C GLU A 176 21.21 -10.57 -36.89
N VAL A 177 20.84 -11.84 -37.13
CA VAL A 177 20.91 -12.91 -36.14
C VAL A 177 22.15 -13.76 -36.40
N SER A 178 22.97 -13.95 -35.36
CA SER A 178 24.18 -14.78 -35.42
C SER A 178 24.42 -15.52 -34.10
N SER A 179 25.40 -16.43 -34.09
CA SER A 179 25.90 -17.10 -32.88
C SER A 179 27.42 -17.04 -32.81
N ALA A 180 27.96 -16.88 -31.59
CA ALA A 180 29.40 -16.74 -31.40
C ALA A 180 30.17 -18.06 -31.64
N ARG A 181 29.57 -19.23 -31.37
CA ARG A 181 30.28 -20.53 -31.44
C ARG A 181 29.37 -21.73 -31.74
N SER A 182 28.10 -21.53 -32.06
CA SER A 182 27.15 -22.61 -32.29
C SER A 182 26.40 -22.46 -33.60
N HIS A 183 25.88 -23.59 -34.07
CA HIS A 183 24.88 -23.68 -35.12
C HIS A 183 23.66 -24.35 -34.49
N GLY A 184 22.49 -24.11 -35.05
CA GLY A 184 21.25 -24.64 -34.49
C GLY A 184 20.04 -23.81 -34.87
N ARG A 185 18.90 -24.31 -34.43
CA ARG A 185 17.60 -23.71 -34.71
C ARG A 185 17.22 -22.72 -33.63
N TYR A 186 16.51 -21.69 -34.04
CA TYR A 186 15.89 -20.68 -33.19
C TYR A 186 14.54 -20.29 -33.78
N THR A 187 13.71 -19.61 -33.00
CA THR A 187 12.55 -18.90 -33.56
C THR A 187 12.76 -17.40 -33.46
N TYR A 188 12.33 -16.66 -34.47
CA TYR A 188 12.29 -15.21 -34.47
C TYR A 188 10.88 -14.68 -34.65
N GLU A 189 10.62 -13.54 -34.02
CA GLU A 189 9.37 -12.79 -34.14
C GLU A 189 9.70 -11.30 -34.10
N LEU A 190 9.11 -10.52 -35.01
CA LEU A 190 9.07 -9.08 -34.91
C LEU A 190 7.63 -8.65 -34.63
N VAL A 191 7.43 -7.83 -33.61
CA VAL A 191 6.13 -7.28 -33.23
C VAL A 191 6.21 -5.76 -33.27
N ALA A 192 5.25 -5.11 -33.94
CA ALA A 192 5.06 -3.67 -33.81
C ALA A 192 4.32 -3.38 -32.50
N LEU A 193 4.88 -2.53 -31.66
CA LEU A 193 4.29 -2.12 -30.38
C LEU A 193 3.44 -0.84 -30.53
N GLY A 194 3.67 -0.07 -31.59
CA GLY A 194 2.92 1.14 -31.89
C GLY A 194 3.84 2.32 -32.20
N VAL A 195 3.25 3.51 -32.27
CA VAL A 195 3.99 4.77 -32.24
C VAL A 195 4.10 5.17 -30.78
N ASP A 196 5.28 5.65 -30.40
CA ASP A 196 5.54 6.25 -29.09
C ASP A 196 4.62 7.49 -28.91
N ASP A 197 3.83 7.50 -27.84
CA ASP A 197 2.87 8.59 -27.59
C ASP A 197 3.53 9.79 -26.91
N HIS A 198 4.64 9.59 -26.20
CA HIS A 198 5.37 10.64 -25.49
C HIS A 198 6.88 10.36 -25.49
N GLY A 199 7.67 11.27 -26.07
CA GLY A 199 9.11 11.05 -26.19
C GLY A 199 9.87 10.93 -24.85
N ALA A 200 10.92 10.11 -24.84
CA ALA A 200 11.77 9.84 -23.67
C ALA A 200 12.85 10.89 -23.37
N THR A 201 12.97 11.94 -24.18
CA THR A 201 14.05 12.94 -24.09
C THR A 201 13.50 14.34 -23.83
N SER A 202 14.34 15.24 -23.34
CA SER A 202 13.95 16.64 -23.16
C SER A 202 13.67 17.37 -24.48
N GLU A 203 14.20 16.88 -25.60
CA GLU A 203 13.95 17.45 -26.94
C GLU A 203 12.57 17.06 -27.46
N ASP A 204 12.12 15.85 -27.14
CA ASP A 204 10.84 15.27 -27.58
C ASP A 204 9.75 15.28 -26.48
N ALA A 205 10.02 15.94 -25.35
CA ALA A 205 9.12 15.98 -24.21
C ALA A 205 7.78 16.65 -24.56
N THR A 206 6.69 16.05 -24.10
CA THR A 206 5.35 16.62 -24.29
C THR A 206 5.16 17.84 -23.40
N VAL A 207 4.84 19.00 -24.00
CA VAL A 207 4.62 20.25 -23.25
C VAL A 207 3.26 20.20 -22.54
N LEU A 208 3.29 20.39 -21.22
CA LEU A 208 2.11 20.50 -20.38
C LEU A 208 1.73 21.98 -20.23
N GLU A 209 0.51 22.32 -20.63
CA GLU A 209 -0.02 23.67 -20.47
C GLU A 209 -0.64 23.84 -19.08
N ALA A 210 -0.28 24.93 -18.39
CA ALA A 210 -0.83 25.25 -17.07
C ALA A 210 -2.36 25.44 -17.14
N GLY A 211 -3.09 24.71 -16.30
CA GLY A 211 -4.56 24.71 -16.26
C GLY A 211 -5.24 23.57 -17.05
N ALA A 212 -4.47 22.70 -17.71
CA ALA A 212 -4.98 21.47 -18.30
C ALA A 212 -5.19 20.37 -17.23
N SER A 213 -6.12 20.59 -16.30
CA SER A 213 -6.48 19.60 -15.25
C SER A 213 -7.22 18.36 -15.80
N ALA A 214 -7.47 18.32 -17.11
CA ALA A 214 -8.10 17.16 -17.74
C ALA A 214 -7.13 15.97 -17.74
N SER A 215 -7.65 14.79 -17.41
CA SER A 215 -6.87 13.58 -17.53
C SER A 215 -6.59 13.24 -19.00
N PHE A 216 -5.38 12.77 -19.28
CA PHE A 216 -4.94 12.29 -20.58
C PHE A 216 -4.31 10.89 -20.45
N PRO A 217 -4.46 10.03 -21.48
CA PRO A 217 -3.85 8.70 -21.48
C PRO A 217 -2.35 8.80 -21.77
N VAL A 218 -1.60 7.88 -21.18
CA VAL A 218 -0.15 7.69 -21.35
C VAL A 218 0.10 6.19 -21.46
N ARG A 219 0.82 5.73 -22.48
CA ARG A 219 1.06 4.31 -22.74
C ARG A 219 2.55 3.98 -22.75
N LEU A 220 2.97 3.24 -21.71
CA LEU A 220 4.27 2.57 -21.74
C LEU A 220 4.15 1.24 -22.48
N SER A 221 4.71 1.18 -23.68
CA SER A 221 4.63 0.05 -24.61
C SER A 221 5.63 -1.06 -24.30
N SER A 222 6.66 -0.78 -23.51
CA SER A 222 7.75 -1.72 -23.19
C SER A 222 8.43 -1.40 -21.84
N PRO A 223 9.22 -2.31 -21.26
CA PRO A 223 9.99 -2.04 -20.03
C PRO A 223 11.09 -0.98 -20.18
N PHE A 224 11.39 -0.55 -21.40
CA PHE A 224 12.34 0.51 -21.69
C PHE A 224 11.67 1.78 -22.21
N ASP A 225 10.34 1.78 -22.22
CA ASP A 225 9.57 2.96 -22.59
C ASP A 225 9.56 3.95 -21.43
N ALA A 226 9.72 5.22 -21.76
CA ALA A 226 9.77 6.30 -20.78
C ALA A 226 9.18 7.55 -21.41
N ASP A 227 8.20 8.13 -20.73
CA ASP A 227 7.44 9.25 -21.25
C ASP A 227 7.85 10.51 -20.50
N MET A 228 8.40 11.47 -21.23
CA MET A 228 8.84 12.75 -20.68
C MET A 228 7.86 13.87 -21.00
N PHE A 229 7.58 14.67 -19.98
CA PHE A 229 6.72 15.85 -20.05
C PHE A 229 7.49 17.07 -19.56
N ALA A 230 7.19 18.25 -20.12
CA ALA A 230 7.84 19.51 -19.74
C ALA A 230 6.83 20.60 -19.40
N PHE A 231 7.11 21.41 -18.39
CA PHE A 231 6.28 22.59 -18.08
C PHE A 231 7.11 23.78 -17.57
N GLY A 232 6.63 24.98 -17.86
CA GLY A 232 7.17 26.22 -17.31
C GLY A 232 6.47 26.62 -16.00
N SER A 233 7.25 26.94 -14.98
CA SER A 233 6.73 27.33 -13.66
C SER A 233 6.62 28.84 -13.46
N ARG A 234 5.72 29.26 -12.56
CA ARG A 234 5.60 30.63 -12.06
C ARG A 234 6.08 30.71 -10.61
N VAL A 235 6.66 31.84 -10.23
CA VAL A 235 7.14 32.04 -8.85
C VAL A 235 5.98 31.97 -7.85
N GLY A 236 6.17 31.18 -6.80
CA GLY A 236 5.23 31.01 -5.69
C GLY A 236 4.11 30.00 -5.96
N HIS A 237 3.99 29.47 -7.18
CA HIS A 237 2.93 28.53 -7.53
C HIS A 237 3.24 27.09 -7.10
N GLY A 238 2.20 26.37 -6.69
CA GLY A 238 2.20 24.92 -6.52
C GLY A 238 1.87 24.19 -7.82
N TYR A 239 2.57 23.09 -8.09
CA TYR A 239 2.35 22.23 -9.24
C TYR A 239 2.25 20.78 -8.82
N ARG A 240 1.43 20.01 -9.54
CA ARG A 240 1.26 18.59 -9.29
C ARG A 240 1.07 17.80 -10.57
N PHE A 241 1.70 16.64 -10.63
CA PHE A 241 1.50 15.66 -11.69
C PHE A 241 1.09 14.32 -11.07
N ILE A 242 -0.04 13.78 -11.53
CA ILE A 242 -0.65 12.58 -10.97
C ILE A 242 -0.86 11.57 -12.08
N CYS A 243 -0.52 10.31 -11.81
CA CYS A 243 -0.79 9.19 -12.70
C CYS A 243 -1.51 8.08 -11.95
N GLU A 244 -2.69 7.72 -12.44
CA GLU A 244 -3.55 6.67 -11.93
C GLU A 244 -3.39 5.41 -12.78
N GLN A 245 -3.04 4.31 -12.12
CA GLN A 245 -2.82 3.01 -12.76
C GLN A 245 -4.05 2.13 -12.59
N THR A 246 -4.39 1.34 -13.62
CA THR A 246 -5.40 0.28 -13.52
C THR A 246 -4.76 -1.09 -13.31
N GLU A 247 -5.29 -1.89 -12.38
CA GLU A 247 -4.75 -3.22 -12.04
C GLU A 247 -4.96 -4.29 -13.13
N PRO A 248 -4.00 -5.23 -13.31
CA PRO A 248 -2.66 -5.27 -12.68
C PRO A 248 -1.67 -4.34 -13.38
N SER A 249 -0.90 -3.57 -12.60
CA SER A 249 0.04 -2.58 -13.15
C SER A 249 1.51 -2.91 -12.88
N PRO A 250 2.44 -2.60 -13.80
CA PRO A 250 3.88 -2.71 -13.55
C PRO A 250 4.31 -1.79 -12.41
N PHE A 251 5.50 -2.02 -11.86
CA PHE A 251 6.09 -1.11 -10.89
C PHE A 251 6.59 0.14 -11.62
N LEU A 252 5.85 1.24 -11.48
CA LEU A 252 6.12 2.51 -12.15
C LEU A 252 6.90 3.47 -11.26
N ARG A 253 7.66 4.34 -11.93
CA ARG A 253 8.46 5.43 -11.37
C ARG A 253 8.06 6.74 -12.04
N LEU A 254 7.62 7.69 -11.22
CA LEU A 254 7.34 9.06 -11.61
C LEU A 254 8.36 9.97 -10.96
N THR A 255 9.10 10.75 -11.75
CA THR A 255 10.11 11.69 -11.24
C THR A 255 9.84 13.10 -11.72
N LEU A 256 10.10 14.07 -10.85
CA LEU A 256 10.16 15.48 -11.20
C LEU A 256 11.61 15.96 -11.11
N GLN A 257 12.11 16.56 -12.18
CA GLN A 257 13.48 17.02 -12.32
C GLN A 257 13.53 18.46 -12.84
N SER A 258 14.58 19.20 -12.46
CA SER A 258 14.94 20.44 -13.16
C SER A 258 15.34 20.17 -14.60
N SER A 259 15.35 21.20 -15.44
CA SER A 259 15.90 21.12 -16.81
C SER A 259 17.36 20.68 -16.91
N THR A 260 18.12 20.71 -15.80
CA THR A 260 19.50 20.19 -15.72
C THR A 260 19.59 18.75 -15.22
N GLY A 261 18.46 18.06 -14.99
CA GLY A 261 18.38 16.68 -14.52
C GLY A 261 18.50 16.49 -13.00
N GLN A 262 18.53 17.56 -12.21
CA GLN A 262 18.47 17.45 -10.75
C GLN A 262 17.07 16.98 -10.32
N LEU A 263 16.99 15.84 -9.63
CA LEU A 263 15.77 15.30 -9.03
C LEU A 263 15.25 16.20 -7.91
N MET A 264 13.95 16.49 -7.92
CA MET A 264 13.23 17.26 -6.90
C MET A 264 12.25 16.40 -6.11
N ASP A 265 11.47 15.55 -6.80
CA ASP A 265 10.49 14.66 -6.17
C ASP A 265 10.40 13.34 -6.95
N GLU A 266 10.02 12.28 -6.26
CA GLU A 266 9.87 10.94 -6.82
C GLU A 266 8.68 10.22 -6.20
N SER A 267 8.02 9.39 -7.00
CA SER A 267 6.97 8.49 -6.56
C SER A 267 7.12 7.14 -7.24
N LEU A 268 7.02 6.06 -6.45
CA LEU A 268 7.14 4.67 -6.90
C LEU A 268 5.91 3.87 -6.47
N GLY A 269 5.43 2.95 -7.30
CA GLY A 269 4.25 2.16 -6.94
C GLY A 269 3.70 1.28 -8.06
N ALA A 270 3.01 0.21 -7.67
CA ALA A 270 2.47 -0.82 -8.58
C ALA A 270 0.98 -1.16 -8.35
N SER A 271 0.32 -0.57 -7.33
CA SER A 271 -1.13 -0.72 -7.11
C SER A 271 -1.67 0.23 -6.04
N GLY A 272 -2.98 0.45 -6.08
CA GLY A 272 -3.77 1.05 -4.99
C GLY A 272 -3.80 2.58 -4.99
N GLU A 273 -2.63 3.23 -4.94
CA GLU A 273 -2.53 4.69 -4.82
C GLU A 273 -1.96 5.35 -6.09
N PRO A 274 -2.45 6.53 -6.49
CA PRO A 274 -1.90 7.28 -7.62
C PRO A 274 -0.43 7.65 -7.38
N LEU A 275 0.40 7.53 -8.42
CA LEU A 275 1.72 8.13 -8.41
C LEU A 275 1.58 9.64 -8.48
N THR A 276 2.29 10.37 -7.63
CA THR A 276 2.20 11.83 -7.61
C THR A 276 3.57 12.45 -7.37
N VAL A 277 3.90 13.49 -8.11
CA VAL A 277 5.03 14.38 -7.79
C VAL A 277 4.50 15.81 -7.68
N SER A 278 5.09 16.60 -6.79
CA SER A 278 4.66 17.96 -6.51
C SER A 278 5.83 18.92 -6.36
N LEU A 279 5.56 20.21 -6.56
CA LEU A 279 6.56 21.26 -6.45
C LEU A 279 5.91 22.59 -6.10
N ARG A 280 6.48 23.26 -5.09
CA ARG A 280 6.29 24.71 -4.92
C ARG A 280 7.45 25.45 -5.60
N ALA A 281 7.13 26.17 -6.67
CA ALA A 281 8.14 26.83 -7.49
C ALA A 281 8.65 28.13 -6.83
N THR A 282 9.96 28.23 -6.60
CA THR A 282 10.59 29.45 -6.05
C THR A 282 11.16 30.39 -7.11
N SER A 283 11.15 29.98 -8.38
CA SER A 283 11.56 30.80 -9.52
C SER A 283 10.89 30.31 -10.80
N GLU A 284 10.84 31.14 -11.83
CA GLU A 284 10.40 30.73 -13.16
C GLU A 284 11.51 29.92 -13.84
N ARG A 285 11.20 28.68 -14.22
CA ARG A 285 12.07 27.77 -14.96
C ARG A 285 11.27 26.62 -15.57
N ASP A 286 11.91 25.91 -16.49
CA ASP A 286 11.39 24.67 -17.08
C ASP A 286 11.71 23.47 -16.19
N TRP A 287 10.72 22.59 -16.08
CA TRP A 287 10.76 21.35 -15.32
C TRP A 287 10.43 20.17 -16.22
N LEU A 288 10.98 19.01 -15.87
CA LEU A 288 10.78 17.75 -16.56
C LEU A 288 10.11 16.76 -15.61
N VAL A 289 9.05 16.12 -16.09
CA VAL A 289 8.40 15.01 -15.41
C VAL A 289 8.62 13.76 -16.27
N THR A 290 9.09 12.67 -15.67
CA THR A 290 9.29 11.40 -16.39
C THR A 290 8.50 10.30 -15.73
N LEU A 291 7.65 9.64 -16.51
CA LEU A 291 7.02 8.38 -16.15
C LEU A 291 7.76 7.24 -16.85
N ALA A 292 8.24 6.27 -16.08
CA ALA A 292 8.88 5.08 -16.61
C ALA A 292 8.48 3.86 -15.77
N ALA A 293 8.80 2.67 -16.26
CA ALA A 293 8.58 1.44 -15.50
C ALA A 293 9.91 0.83 -15.06
N ASP A 294 9.98 0.34 -13.82
CA ASP A 294 11.13 -0.43 -13.33
C ASP A 294 11.04 -1.89 -13.78
N TYR A 295 9.86 -2.52 -13.64
CA TYR A 295 9.57 -3.90 -14.08
C TYR A 295 8.07 -4.17 -14.10
N GLY A 296 7.63 -5.17 -14.87
CA GLY A 296 6.25 -5.68 -14.87
C GLY A 296 5.76 -6.08 -16.27
N ASP A 297 4.44 -6.20 -16.41
CA ASP A 297 3.80 -6.57 -17.68
C ASP A 297 3.51 -5.33 -18.54
N PHE A 298 3.66 -5.47 -19.86
CA PHE A 298 3.49 -4.39 -20.85
C PHE A 298 2.62 -4.86 -22.03
N PRO A 299 1.92 -3.94 -22.73
CA PRO A 299 1.86 -2.50 -22.47
C PRO A 299 1.02 -2.15 -21.23
N VAL A 300 1.28 -0.99 -20.62
CA VAL A 300 0.42 -0.40 -19.58
C VAL A 300 -0.15 0.92 -20.06
N ASP A 301 -1.46 1.09 -19.89
CA ASP A 301 -2.15 2.36 -20.06
C ASP A 301 -2.32 3.03 -18.70
N VAL A 302 -1.92 4.28 -18.59
CA VAL A 302 -1.95 5.09 -17.37
C VAL A 302 -2.75 6.36 -17.66
N ALA A 303 -3.59 6.78 -16.71
CA ALA A 303 -4.32 8.04 -16.81
C ALA A 303 -3.59 9.11 -16.00
N CYS A 304 -2.97 10.08 -16.67
CA CYS A 304 -2.23 11.15 -15.99
C CYS A 304 -2.97 12.49 -16.05
N ARG A 305 -2.64 13.41 -15.14
CA ARG A 305 -3.10 14.80 -15.15
C ARG A 305 -2.06 15.73 -14.55
N PHE A 306 -2.07 16.98 -15.01
CA PHE A 306 -1.20 18.05 -14.53
C PHE A 306 -2.02 19.23 -14.02
N GLU A 307 -1.67 19.75 -12.85
CA GLU A 307 -2.42 20.80 -12.16
C GLU A 307 -1.46 21.92 -11.73
N ASP A 308 -1.83 23.16 -12.05
CA ASP A 308 -1.29 24.36 -11.41
C ASP A 308 -2.25 24.70 -10.25
N LEU A 309 -1.78 24.50 -9.03
CA LEU A 309 -2.54 24.71 -7.80
C LEU A 309 -2.65 26.19 -7.43
N GLY A 310 -1.99 27.08 -8.17
CA GLY A 310 -1.96 28.51 -7.88
C GLY A 310 -0.90 28.89 -6.85
N PRO A 311 -0.82 30.18 -6.49
CA PRO A 311 0.08 30.66 -5.45
C PRO A 311 -0.36 30.14 -4.07
N ASP A 312 0.59 30.04 -3.15
CA ASP A 312 0.26 29.77 -1.75
C ASP A 312 -0.64 30.85 -1.13
N GLU A 313 -1.78 30.41 -0.58
CA GLU A 313 -2.78 31.25 0.06
C GLU A 313 -2.57 31.41 1.58
N HIS A 314 -1.77 30.56 2.21
CA HIS A 314 -1.62 30.47 3.65
C HIS A 314 -0.15 30.30 4.05
N GLY A 315 0.42 31.30 4.73
CA GLY A 315 1.85 31.25 5.01
C GLY A 315 2.30 30.13 5.96
N ASP A 316 3.51 29.63 5.72
CA ASP A 316 4.10 28.45 6.37
C ASP A 316 4.74 28.68 7.74
N THR A 317 4.63 29.89 8.29
CA THR A 317 5.28 30.25 9.54
C THR A 317 4.30 30.93 10.49
N LEU A 318 4.58 30.87 11.80
CA LEU A 318 3.79 31.60 12.81
C LEU A 318 3.72 33.10 12.50
N GLY A 319 4.78 33.68 11.93
CA GLY A 319 4.84 35.10 11.58
C GLY A 319 4.04 35.47 10.33
N THR A 320 3.71 34.50 9.48
CA THR A 320 2.94 34.66 8.24
C THR A 320 1.57 33.98 8.31
N ALA A 321 1.17 33.54 9.50
CA ALA A 321 -0.03 32.76 9.71
C ALA A 321 -1.29 33.51 9.27
N THR A 322 -2.19 32.80 8.59
CA THR A 322 -3.49 33.33 8.18
C THR A 322 -4.40 33.47 9.39
N PRO A 323 -4.99 34.64 9.67
CA PRO A 323 -5.96 34.78 10.76
C PRO A 323 -7.19 33.92 10.49
N MET A 324 -7.58 33.08 11.46
CA MET A 324 -8.78 32.27 11.41
C MET A 324 -9.72 32.59 12.58
N THR A 325 -11.02 32.48 12.34
CA THR A 325 -12.05 32.63 13.37
C THR A 325 -12.74 31.28 13.58
N PRO A 326 -12.78 30.75 14.82
CA PRO A 326 -13.52 29.52 15.09
C PRO A 326 -14.97 29.58 14.59
N GLY A 327 -15.44 28.50 13.97
CA GLY A 327 -16.76 28.34 13.35
C GLY A 327 -16.87 28.85 11.91
N VAL A 328 -15.85 29.55 11.38
CA VAL A 328 -15.84 30.04 10.00
C VAL A 328 -15.04 29.08 9.12
N PRO A 329 -15.63 28.52 8.04
CA PRO A 329 -14.90 27.65 7.13
C PRO A 329 -13.89 28.44 6.29
N VAL A 330 -12.72 27.85 6.05
CA VAL A 330 -11.63 28.37 5.24
C VAL A 330 -11.28 27.34 4.17
N ALA A 331 -11.18 27.77 2.92
CA ALA A 331 -10.68 26.91 1.84
C ALA A 331 -9.17 26.83 1.94
N VAL A 332 -8.63 25.62 1.88
CA VAL A 332 -7.21 25.32 2.05
C VAL A 332 -6.75 24.55 0.82
N THR A 333 -5.60 24.91 0.26
CA THR A 333 -4.92 24.16 -0.80
C THR A 333 -3.46 24.04 -0.42
N LEU A 334 -2.96 22.82 -0.26
CA LEU A 334 -1.54 22.57 -0.03
C LEU A 334 -0.80 22.54 -1.39
N GLN A 335 0.10 23.49 -1.63
CA GLN A 335 0.77 23.66 -2.91
C GLN A 335 1.79 22.56 -3.21
N SER A 336 2.24 21.81 -2.21
CA SER A 336 3.17 20.68 -2.37
C SER A 336 3.12 19.70 -1.20
N ARG A 337 3.81 18.56 -1.30
CA ARG A 337 3.96 17.58 -0.20
C ARG A 337 4.65 18.15 1.05
N GLU A 338 5.49 19.16 0.87
CA GLU A 338 6.26 19.79 1.95
C GLU A 338 5.59 21.07 2.47
N ASP A 339 4.43 21.41 1.91
CA ASP A 339 3.74 22.65 2.22
C ASP A 339 3.08 22.57 3.60
N VAL A 340 3.14 23.69 4.31
CA VAL A 340 2.60 23.83 5.65
C VAL A 340 1.73 25.08 5.65
N ASP A 341 0.46 24.94 6.01
CA ASP A 341 -0.44 26.08 6.15
C ASP A 341 -0.60 26.41 7.64
N VAL A 342 -0.23 27.62 8.02
CA VAL A 342 -0.35 28.09 9.41
C VAL A 342 -1.51 29.06 9.56
N PHE A 343 -2.37 28.78 10.52
CA PHE A 343 -3.51 29.64 10.88
C PHE A 343 -3.38 30.14 12.32
N ALA A 344 -3.68 31.41 12.57
CA ALA A 344 -3.67 32.02 13.90
C ALA A 344 -5.10 32.22 14.40
N PHE A 345 -5.41 31.79 15.63
CA PHE A 345 -6.70 32.01 16.28
C PHE A 345 -6.54 32.52 17.71
N THR A 346 -7.61 33.11 18.26
CA THR A 346 -7.66 33.51 19.67
C THR A 346 -8.35 32.42 20.47
N GLY A 347 -7.61 31.77 21.36
CA GLY A 347 -8.13 30.76 22.28
C GLY A 347 -8.68 31.40 23.57
N ALA A 348 -9.75 30.84 24.10
CA ALA A 348 -10.29 31.15 25.42
C ALA A 348 -9.77 30.13 26.47
N ALA A 349 -9.53 30.60 27.70
CA ALA A 349 -9.01 29.76 28.77
C ALA A 349 -10.01 28.65 29.15
N GLY A 350 -9.53 27.42 29.23
CA GLY A 350 -10.29 26.21 29.53
C GLY A 350 -11.09 25.64 28.35
N HIS A 351 -11.05 26.28 27.18
CA HIS A 351 -11.80 25.81 26.01
C HIS A 351 -11.06 24.71 25.25
N VAL A 352 -11.82 23.87 24.55
CA VAL A 352 -11.29 22.87 23.62
C VAL A 352 -11.61 23.27 22.19
N TYR A 353 -10.59 23.24 21.34
CA TYR A 353 -10.71 23.54 19.92
C TYR A 353 -10.52 22.26 19.10
N ALA A 354 -11.47 21.96 18.23
CA ALA A 354 -11.45 20.79 17.36
C ALA A 354 -11.30 21.18 15.89
N VAL A 355 -10.50 20.44 15.14
CA VAL A 355 -10.39 20.63 13.68
C VAL A 355 -11.44 19.77 13.00
N ARG A 356 -12.16 20.36 12.04
CA ARG A 356 -13.08 19.66 11.16
C ARG A 356 -12.77 20.01 9.72
N THR A 357 -12.81 19.00 8.87
CA THR A 357 -12.46 19.14 7.45
C THR A 357 -13.51 18.49 6.57
N GLU A 358 -13.90 19.17 5.50
CA GLU A 358 -14.79 18.64 4.47
C GLU A 358 -13.97 18.50 3.17
N GLY A 359 -13.71 17.26 2.72
CA GLY A 359 -12.86 16.99 1.55
C GLY A 359 -11.91 15.81 1.73
N ALA A 360 -10.97 15.65 0.78
CA ALA A 360 -10.07 14.50 0.75
C ALA A 360 -8.93 14.65 1.77
N GLY A 361 -8.83 13.69 2.71
CA GLY A 361 -8.02 13.77 3.91
C GLY A 361 -6.92 12.71 4.09
N ARG A 362 -5.81 13.18 4.67
CA ARG A 362 -4.99 12.56 5.73
C ARG A 362 -3.81 13.51 6.03
N TRP A 363 -4.11 14.65 6.64
CA TRP A 363 -3.12 15.67 7.05
C TRP A 363 -2.71 15.46 8.51
N SER A 364 -1.51 15.91 8.85
CA SER A 364 -1.11 16.16 10.23
C SER A 364 -1.59 17.54 10.62
N ALA A 365 -2.15 17.64 11.82
CA ALA A 365 -2.63 18.88 12.38
C ALA A 365 -2.02 19.08 13.76
N GLN A 366 -1.49 20.27 14.01
CA GLN A 366 -0.81 20.62 15.25
C GLN A 366 -1.29 21.97 15.76
N VAL A 367 -1.66 22.05 17.04
CA VAL A 367 -1.85 23.33 17.73
C VAL A 367 -0.61 23.63 18.57
N VAL A 368 -0.07 24.85 18.42
CA VAL A 368 1.01 25.39 19.25
C VAL A 368 0.59 26.70 19.91
N ASP A 369 1.23 27.01 21.04
CA ASP A 369 1.05 28.28 21.74
C ASP A 369 1.77 29.45 21.04
N ALA A 370 1.71 30.65 21.64
CA ALA A 370 2.35 31.84 21.12
C ALA A 370 3.89 31.76 21.01
N ASN A 371 4.53 30.84 21.75
CA ASN A 371 5.97 30.60 21.74
C ASN A 371 6.36 29.45 20.81
N GLY A 372 5.40 28.77 20.18
CA GLY A 372 5.61 27.58 19.36
C GLY A 372 5.70 26.27 20.17
N GLU A 373 5.34 26.28 21.45
CA GLU A 373 5.26 25.06 22.26
C GLU A 373 4.04 24.24 21.88
N ASN A 374 4.19 22.91 21.79
CA ASN A 374 3.11 22.01 21.38
C ASN A 374 2.01 21.96 22.44
N VAL A 375 0.77 22.21 22.01
CA VAL A 375 -0.44 22.03 22.82
C VAL A 375 -1.11 20.70 22.47
N ALA A 376 -1.26 20.42 21.17
CA ALA A 376 -1.82 19.16 20.68
C ALA A 376 -1.27 18.84 19.28
N ARG A 377 -1.20 17.54 18.94
CA ARG A 377 -0.87 17.07 17.59
C ARG A 377 -1.58 15.77 17.29
N THR A 378 -2.00 15.58 16.05
CA THR A 378 -2.49 14.31 15.51
C THR A 378 -2.11 14.18 14.05
N ASP A 379 -2.11 12.95 13.54
CA ASP A 379 -1.94 12.62 12.12
C ASP A 379 -3.30 12.23 11.47
N THR A 380 -4.39 12.66 12.09
CA THR A 380 -5.78 12.38 11.68
C THR A 380 -6.62 13.66 11.72
N ASP A 381 -7.87 13.58 11.29
CA ASP A 381 -8.87 14.65 11.40
C ASP A 381 -9.46 14.80 12.82
N LEU A 382 -8.93 14.08 13.81
CA LEU A 382 -9.45 14.06 15.19
C LEU A 382 -8.69 15.00 16.14
N LEU A 383 -8.10 16.08 15.64
CA LEU A 383 -7.36 17.01 16.50
C LEU A 383 -8.33 17.68 17.48
N ARG A 384 -8.04 17.57 18.77
CA ARG A 384 -8.71 18.31 19.84
C ARG A 384 -7.66 18.91 20.76
N ALA A 385 -7.70 20.23 20.96
CA ALA A 385 -6.69 20.98 21.71
C ALA A 385 -7.34 21.73 22.87
N ARG A 386 -7.06 21.32 24.12
CA ARG A 386 -7.44 22.08 25.31
C ARG A 386 -6.47 23.22 25.52
N VAL A 387 -7.00 24.43 25.65
CA VAL A 387 -6.24 25.66 25.83
C VAL A 387 -6.39 26.15 27.27
N ASP A 388 -5.31 26.17 28.05
CA ASP A 388 -5.37 26.52 29.48
C ASP A 388 -5.45 28.03 29.75
N ALA A 389 -4.98 28.85 28.81
CA ALA A 389 -4.90 30.30 28.96
C ALA A 389 -5.49 31.02 27.76
N ALA A 390 -6.12 32.17 27.99
CA ALA A 390 -6.59 33.01 26.90
C ALA A 390 -5.39 33.63 26.17
N GLY A 391 -5.37 33.57 24.85
CA GLY A 391 -4.22 34.04 24.06
C GLY A 391 -4.29 33.69 22.58
N THR A 392 -3.20 33.98 21.86
CA THR A 392 -3.04 33.59 20.47
C THR A 392 -2.42 32.19 20.37
N TYR A 393 -3.04 31.34 19.57
CA TYR A 393 -2.59 29.99 19.26
C TYR A 393 -2.50 29.83 17.75
N TYR A 394 -1.72 28.84 17.31
CA TYR A 394 -1.53 28.56 15.88
C TYR A 394 -1.88 27.12 15.57
N LEU A 395 -2.68 26.92 14.53
CA LEU A 395 -2.94 25.63 13.91
C LEU A 395 -2.03 25.48 12.69
N LEU A 396 -1.19 24.46 12.69
CA LEU A 396 -0.36 24.07 11.56
C LEU A 396 -1.00 22.86 10.91
N LEU A 397 -1.19 22.93 9.59
CA LEU A 397 -1.63 21.82 8.75
C LEU A 397 -0.52 21.46 7.77
N GLU A 398 -0.14 20.19 7.75
CA GLU A 398 0.88 19.67 6.84
C GLU A 398 0.51 18.28 6.34
N GLY A 399 1.10 17.87 5.22
CA GLY A 399 0.88 16.54 4.66
C GLY A 399 -0.54 16.35 4.11
N GLY A 400 -0.96 15.11 3.97
CA GLY A 400 -2.12 14.78 3.14
C GLY A 400 -1.90 13.47 2.41
N ALA A 401 -2.97 12.92 1.86
CA ALA A 401 -2.80 12.00 0.75
C ALA A 401 -2.15 12.78 -0.43
N PRO A 402 -1.01 12.32 -1.00
CA PRO A 402 -0.27 13.03 -2.06
C PRO A 402 -1.09 13.49 -3.28
N TRP A 403 -2.25 12.88 -3.52
CA TRP A 403 -3.16 13.17 -4.63
C TRP A 403 -4.37 14.04 -4.21
N ALA A 404 -4.43 14.51 -2.96
CA ALA A 404 -5.53 15.29 -2.39
C ALA A 404 -5.01 16.50 -1.61
N HIS A 405 -5.10 17.70 -2.19
CA HIS A 405 -4.47 18.90 -1.63
C HIS A 405 -5.45 20.02 -1.28
N SER A 406 -6.70 19.98 -1.78
CA SER A 406 -7.69 21.02 -1.49
C SER A 406 -8.83 20.49 -0.64
N PHE A 407 -9.17 21.21 0.42
CA PHE A 407 -10.22 20.86 1.37
C PHE A 407 -10.75 22.12 2.06
N VAL A 408 -11.89 21.99 2.75
CA VAL A 408 -12.43 23.06 3.59
C VAL A 408 -12.12 22.76 5.04
N LEU A 409 -11.41 23.67 5.69
CA LEU A 409 -11.07 23.63 7.11
C LEU A 409 -12.08 24.42 7.94
N THR A 410 -12.50 23.89 9.08
CA THR A 410 -13.24 24.62 10.12
C THR A 410 -12.62 24.31 11.47
N LEU A 411 -12.13 25.32 12.18
CA LEU A 411 -11.79 25.18 13.60
C LEU A 411 -13.07 25.39 14.42
N VAL A 412 -13.44 24.44 15.26
CA VAL A 412 -14.64 24.48 16.08
C VAL A 412 -14.24 24.75 17.53
N ASP A 413 -14.79 25.79 18.14
CA ASP A 413 -14.73 25.98 19.59
C ASP A 413 -15.80 25.08 20.21
N ALA A 414 -15.38 23.99 20.86
CA ALA A 414 -16.26 23.03 21.51
C ALA A 414 -16.76 23.54 22.89
N GLY A 415 -16.26 24.69 23.35
CA GLY A 415 -16.54 25.22 24.67
C GLY A 415 -15.59 24.66 25.73
N VAL A 416 -16.01 24.81 26.99
CA VAL A 416 -15.32 24.24 28.15
C VAL A 416 -15.81 22.82 28.42
N ASP A 417 -14.91 22.05 29.04
CA ASP A 417 -15.17 20.75 29.65
C ASP A 417 -16.53 20.69 30.36
N ASP A 418 -17.41 19.79 29.90
CA ASP A 418 -18.78 19.68 30.39
C ASP A 418 -18.90 18.95 31.73
N HIS A 419 -17.91 18.11 32.06
CA HIS A 419 -17.87 17.25 33.24
C HIS A 419 -16.44 17.01 33.72
N GLY A 420 -15.95 17.82 34.65
CA GLY A 420 -14.52 17.78 35.00
C GLY A 420 -13.98 16.41 35.47
N ASP A 421 -12.68 16.21 35.26
CA ASP A 421 -12.00 14.91 35.20
C ASP A 421 -11.75 14.17 36.52
N SER A 422 -12.24 14.70 37.63
CA SER A 422 -11.89 14.22 38.97
C SER A 422 -13.09 14.16 39.89
N PRO A 423 -13.07 13.33 40.95
CA PRO A 423 -14.09 13.38 41.99
C PRO A 423 -14.28 14.75 42.63
N GLN A 424 -13.27 15.63 42.59
CA GLN A 424 -13.33 16.99 43.13
C GLN A 424 -14.04 17.98 42.20
N THR A 425 -13.98 17.74 40.89
CA THR A 425 -14.57 18.58 39.84
C THR A 425 -15.85 17.97 39.26
N ALA A 426 -16.27 16.81 39.77
CA ALA A 426 -17.38 16.03 39.27
C ALA A 426 -18.71 16.80 39.26
N THR A 427 -19.48 16.58 38.19
CA THR A 427 -20.81 17.16 38.02
C THR A 427 -21.80 16.49 38.96
N LEU A 428 -22.48 17.28 39.80
CA LEU A 428 -23.49 16.81 40.72
C LEU A 428 -24.80 16.49 39.99
N ILE A 429 -25.31 15.27 40.13
CA ILE A 429 -26.56 14.82 39.52
C ILE A 429 -27.58 14.34 40.57
N THR A 430 -28.84 14.23 40.14
CA THR A 430 -29.92 13.65 40.93
C THR A 430 -30.41 12.37 40.24
N PRO A 431 -30.51 11.23 40.96
CA PRO A 431 -31.09 10.01 40.41
C PRO A 431 -32.47 10.25 39.77
N GLY A 432 -32.74 9.56 38.66
CA GLY A 432 -33.96 9.65 37.86
C GLY A 432 -33.91 10.68 36.73
N THR A 433 -32.87 11.50 36.65
CA THR A 433 -32.67 12.47 35.56
C THR A 433 -31.62 11.94 34.58
N PRO A 434 -31.91 11.85 33.26
CA PRO A 434 -30.90 11.53 32.26
C PRO A 434 -29.83 12.61 32.19
N VAL A 435 -28.58 12.18 32.03
CA VAL A 435 -27.39 13.03 31.89
C VAL A 435 -26.66 12.61 30.63
N THR A 436 -26.04 13.57 29.95
CA THR A 436 -25.17 13.33 28.78
C THR A 436 -23.86 14.02 29.04
N GLY A 437 -22.75 13.40 28.62
CA GLY A 437 -21.42 14.02 28.60
C GLY A 437 -20.77 13.88 27.24
N ILE A 438 -19.83 14.76 26.94
CA ILE A 438 -19.06 14.83 25.71
C ILE A 438 -17.60 14.68 26.08
N PHE A 439 -16.90 13.71 25.48
CA PHE A 439 -15.45 13.61 25.68
C PHE A 439 -14.75 14.59 24.75
N GLU A 440 -14.16 15.64 25.31
CA GLU A 440 -13.51 16.67 24.51
C GLU A 440 -12.09 16.29 24.08
N THR A 441 -11.50 15.24 24.66
CA THR A 441 -10.24 14.65 24.17
C THR A 441 -10.27 13.12 24.28
N PRO A 442 -9.42 12.38 23.54
CA PRO A 442 -9.32 10.92 23.70
C PRO A 442 -8.87 10.45 25.10
N GLN A 443 -8.27 11.34 25.90
CA GLN A 443 -7.82 11.08 27.27
C GLN A 443 -8.81 11.61 28.32
N ASP A 444 -9.89 12.22 27.87
CA ASP A 444 -10.86 12.87 28.73
C ASP A 444 -11.56 11.88 29.65
N THR A 445 -12.03 12.37 30.77
CA THR A 445 -12.70 11.59 31.78
C THR A 445 -13.85 12.39 32.33
N ASP A 446 -15.06 11.86 32.28
CA ASP A 446 -16.21 12.60 32.76
C ASP A 446 -16.56 12.07 34.15
N ALA A 447 -16.40 12.91 35.17
CA ALA A 447 -16.76 12.53 36.54
C ALA A 447 -18.17 13.04 36.88
N VAL A 448 -19.06 12.10 37.22
CA VAL A 448 -20.44 12.37 37.59
C VAL A 448 -20.69 11.89 39.02
N VAL A 449 -21.09 12.77 39.93
CA VAL A 449 -21.27 12.47 41.35
C VAL A 449 -22.72 12.62 41.78
N PHE A 450 -23.17 11.76 42.68
CA PHE A 450 -24.45 11.93 43.37
C PHE A 450 -24.29 11.64 44.87
N PRO A 451 -25.09 12.30 45.73
CA PRO A 451 -25.12 11.97 47.14
C PRO A 451 -25.94 10.70 47.32
N ALA A 452 -25.29 9.58 47.65
CA ALA A 452 -26.03 8.35 47.90
C ALA A 452 -26.77 8.41 49.24
N GLU A 453 -27.93 7.78 49.29
CA GLU A 453 -28.66 7.54 50.53
C GLU A 453 -28.06 6.33 51.25
N ALA A 454 -28.13 6.34 52.58
CA ALA A 454 -27.68 5.21 53.37
C ALA A 454 -28.46 3.96 52.97
N ARG A 455 -27.73 2.89 52.60
CA ARG A 455 -28.29 1.60 52.17
C ARG A 455 -29.09 1.69 50.85
N GLY A 456 -28.87 2.74 50.06
CA GLY A 456 -29.48 2.84 48.74
C GLY A 456 -28.92 1.80 47.77
N ILE A 457 -29.80 1.22 46.96
CA ILE A 457 -29.46 0.34 45.83
C ILE A 457 -29.75 1.07 44.53
N TYR A 458 -28.75 1.16 43.66
CA TYR A 458 -28.77 1.99 42.45
C TYR A 458 -28.47 1.18 41.19
N LEU A 459 -29.15 1.54 40.11
CA LEU A 459 -28.92 1.03 38.76
C LEU A 459 -28.42 2.17 37.88
N ALA A 460 -27.17 2.09 37.42
CA ALA A 460 -26.67 2.93 36.34
C ALA A 460 -26.90 2.24 35.00
N SER A 461 -27.54 2.94 34.07
CA SER A 461 -27.72 2.53 32.68
C SER A 461 -27.05 3.55 31.77
N TYR A 462 -26.11 3.14 30.93
CA TYR A 462 -25.35 4.05 30.07
C TYR A 462 -25.12 3.50 28.65
N ALA A 463 -24.87 4.40 27.72
CA ALA A 463 -24.56 4.07 26.32
C ALA A 463 -23.63 5.12 25.68
N PRO A 464 -22.79 4.74 24.70
CA PRO A 464 -22.59 3.37 24.18
C PRO A 464 -21.73 2.50 25.11
N PHE A 465 -22.22 1.32 25.52
CA PHE A 465 -21.55 0.55 26.57
C PHE A 465 -20.29 -0.20 26.13
N ALA A 466 -20.15 -0.51 24.83
CA ALA A 466 -19.01 -1.26 24.33
C ALA A 466 -17.73 -0.42 24.26
N ASP A 467 -17.89 0.90 24.22
CA ASP A 467 -16.82 1.86 23.92
C ASP A 467 -16.50 2.76 25.12
N LEU A 468 -17.05 2.45 26.29
CA LEU A 468 -16.90 3.22 27.51
C LEU A 468 -16.36 2.36 28.65
N SER A 469 -15.42 2.94 29.40
CA SER A 469 -15.06 2.47 30.74
C SER A 469 -16.02 3.12 31.75
N PHE A 470 -16.57 2.32 32.67
CA PHE A 470 -17.41 2.78 33.78
C PHE A 470 -16.80 2.34 35.11
N ASN A 471 -16.37 3.32 35.93
CA ASN A 471 -15.70 3.05 37.20
C ASN A 471 -16.27 3.91 38.34
N PRO A 472 -17.30 3.42 39.07
CA PRO A 472 -17.86 4.14 40.19
C PRO A 472 -17.01 3.99 41.46
N ARG A 473 -16.60 5.12 42.02
CA ARG A 473 -15.86 5.23 43.29
C ARG A 473 -16.82 5.46 44.45
N GLY A 474 -16.64 4.72 45.54
CA GLY A 474 -17.52 4.76 46.71
C GLY A 474 -18.72 3.81 46.63
N ALA A 475 -18.90 3.11 45.50
CA ALA A 475 -19.88 2.05 45.34
C ALA A 475 -19.37 0.73 45.96
N VAL A 476 -20.30 -0.09 46.46
CA VAL A 476 -20.04 -1.45 46.96
C VAL A 476 -21.04 -2.43 46.33
N GLY A 477 -20.75 -3.74 46.39
CA GLY A 477 -21.64 -4.77 45.86
C GLY A 477 -21.93 -4.63 44.35
N MET A 478 -20.91 -4.33 43.54
CA MET A 478 -21.11 -4.07 42.11
C MET A 478 -21.40 -5.35 41.32
N LEU A 479 -22.46 -5.31 40.51
CA LEU A 479 -22.86 -6.38 39.59
C LEU A 479 -23.15 -5.82 38.20
N GLU A 480 -22.49 -6.38 37.19
CA GLU A 480 -22.78 -6.08 35.79
C GLU A 480 -23.99 -6.91 35.31
N LEU A 481 -24.99 -6.24 34.75
CA LEU A 481 -26.21 -6.85 34.19
C LEU A 481 -26.17 -6.94 32.65
N GLY A 482 -25.07 -6.50 32.03
CA GLY A 482 -24.85 -6.40 30.60
C GLY A 482 -25.57 -5.22 29.93
N SER A 483 -25.12 -4.88 28.71
CA SER A 483 -25.65 -3.77 27.91
C SER A 483 -25.56 -2.41 28.61
N GLY A 484 -24.42 -2.12 29.26
CA GLY A 484 -24.19 -0.84 29.95
C GLY A 484 -24.99 -0.65 31.21
N ARG A 485 -25.34 -1.75 31.90
CA ARG A 485 -26.11 -1.69 33.15
C ARG A 485 -25.32 -2.24 34.32
N HIS A 486 -25.15 -1.42 35.34
CA HIS A 486 -24.45 -1.78 36.56
C HIS A 486 -25.35 -1.53 37.77
N LEU A 487 -25.50 -2.56 38.58
CA LEU A 487 -26.18 -2.51 39.87
C LEU A 487 -25.13 -2.38 40.97
N PHE A 488 -25.34 -1.50 41.93
CA PHE A 488 -24.46 -1.34 43.08
C PHE A 488 -25.21 -0.74 44.27
N SER A 489 -24.64 -0.88 45.46
CA SER A 489 -25.19 -0.30 46.69
C SER A 489 -24.25 0.75 47.28
N ALA A 490 -24.81 1.57 48.17
CA ALA A 490 -24.08 2.53 48.99
C ALA A 490 -24.40 2.30 50.46
N TRP A 491 -23.47 1.72 51.22
CA TRP A 491 -23.73 1.39 52.64
C TRP A 491 -23.86 2.63 53.53
N ASN A 492 -23.11 3.69 53.22
CA ASN A 492 -23.11 4.94 53.97
C ASN A 492 -23.66 6.07 53.11
N PRO A 493 -24.23 7.13 53.72
CA PRO A 493 -24.66 8.32 52.99
C PRO A 493 -23.44 9.16 52.58
N ALA A 494 -22.66 8.63 51.63
CA ALA A 494 -21.45 9.22 51.10
C ALA A 494 -21.61 9.41 49.58
N PRO A 495 -20.94 10.42 48.98
CA PRO A 495 -20.98 10.59 47.54
C PRO A 495 -20.41 9.38 46.81
N VAL A 496 -21.11 8.96 45.75
CA VAL A 496 -20.59 7.99 44.77
C VAL A 496 -20.28 8.76 43.49
N THR A 497 -19.04 8.64 43.03
CA THR A 497 -18.58 9.28 41.79
C THR A 497 -18.43 8.24 40.71
N MET A 498 -19.25 8.31 39.66
CA MET A 498 -19.14 7.52 38.44
C MET A 498 -18.15 8.20 37.50
N MET A 499 -17.05 7.49 37.18
CA MET A 499 -16.06 7.96 36.22
C MET A 499 -16.32 7.28 34.87
N PHE A 500 -16.48 8.06 33.81
CA PHE A 500 -16.58 7.58 32.42
C PHE A 500 -15.30 7.92 31.65
N GLN A 501 -14.81 7.00 30.82
CA GLN A 501 -13.68 7.25 29.92
C GLN A 501 -13.93 6.59 28.55
N PRO A 502 -13.54 7.22 27.44
CA PRO A 502 -13.68 6.64 26.12
C PRO A 502 -12.61 5.55 25.88
N LEU A 503 -13.00 4.42 25.30
CA LEU A 503 -12.10 3.31 24.95
C LEU A 503 -11.89 3.15 23.43
N ASN A 504 -12.93 3.35 22.62
CA ASN A 504 -12.89 3.13 21.17
C ASN A 504 -13.33 4.38 20.37
N GLY A 505 -12.89 5.56 20.78
CA GLY A 505 -13.26 6.81 20.10
C GLY A 505 -14.72 7.21 20.30
N ALA A 506 -15.32 6.82 21.44
CA ALA A 506 -16.60 7.39 21.84
C ALA A 506 -16.42 8.90 22.07
N ASP A 507 -17.23 9.71 21.40
CA ASP A 507 -17.20 11.17 21.55
C ASP A 507 -18.18 11.69 22.61
N ALA A 508 -19.07 10.83 23.12
CA ALA A 508 -20.10 11.18 24.09
C ALA A 508 -20.67 9.95 24.80
N PHE A 509 -21.35 10.19 25.92
CA PHE A 509 -22.15 9.18 26.60
C PHE A 509 -23.52 9.72 27.04
N SER A 510 -24.43 8.78 27.33
CA SER A 510 -25.66 9.04 28.07
C SER A 510 -25.70 8.16 29.31
N LEU A 511 -26.26 8.67 30.40
CA LEU A 511 -26.40 8.00 31.68
C LEU A 511 -27.80 8.25 32.26
N LEU A 512 -28.43 7.20 32.73
CA LEU A 512 -29.56 7.24 33.65
C LEU A 512 -29.19 6.47 34.92
N LEU A 513 -29.16 7.17 36.05
CA LEU A 513 -28.98 6.58 37.37
C LEU A 513 -30.34 6.49 38.06
N GLU A 514 -30.77 5.30 38.45
CA GLU A 514 -32.03 5.07 39.17
C GLU A 514 -31.77 4.54 40.56
N GLN A 515 -32.48 5.06 41.56
CA GLN A 515 -32.56 4.41 42.88
C GLN A 515 -33.68 3.38 42.85
N LEU A 516 -33.33 2.11 42.98
CA LEU A 516 -34.30 1.01 42.89
C LEU A 516 -34.96 0.73 44.24
N ALA A 517 -34.19 0.81 45.32
CA ALA A 517 -34.66 0.52 46.66
C ALA A 517 -33.73 1.07 47.74
N ILE A 518 -34.14 0.92 48.99
CA ILE A 518 -33.32 1.06 50.19
C ILE A 518 -33.32 -0.31 50.87
N ASP A 519 -32.14 -0.81 51.18
CA ASP A 519 -31.95 -2.09 51.87
C ASP A 519 -32.53 -2.04 53.30
N ASP A 520 -33.37 -3.03 53.63
CA ASP A 520 -34.07 -3.18 54.91
C ASP A 520 -33.25 -3.96 55.96
N PHE A 521 -32.52 -5.04 55.62
CA PHE A 521 -31.56 -5.71 56.53
C PHE A 521 -30.16 -5.95 55.93
N GLY A 522 -29.12 -5.59 56.69
CA GLY A 522 -27.79 -5.49 56.10
C GLY A 522 -27.16 -6.83 55.67
N ASP A 523 -26.29 -6.73 54.67
CA ASP A 523 -25.70 -7.83 53.89
C ASP A 523 -24.70 -8.75 54.60
N HIS A 524 -24.31 -8.45 55.85
CA HIS A 524 -23.27 -9.21 56.53
C HIS A 524 -23.41 -9.23 58.06
N SER A 525 -22.68 -10.14 58.71
CA SER A 525 -22.77 -10.36 60.17
C SER A 525 -22.50 -9.12 61.03
N GLY A 526 -21.65 -8.18 60.57
CA GLY A 526 -21.39 -6.92 61.26
C GLY A 526 -22.56 -5.92 61.29
N THR A 527 -23.51 -6.02 60.37
CA THR A 527 -24.73 -5.18 60.26
C THR A 527 -26.00 -5.98 60.55
N ALA A 528 -25.84 -7.26 60.86
CA ALA A 528 -26.94 -8.19 61.04
C ALA A 528 -27.78 -7.86 62.28
N VAL A 529 -29.09 -8.01 62.16
CA VAL A 529 -30.00 -7.83 63.29
C VAL A 529 -29.94 -9.05 64.21
N THR A 530 -29.72 -8.83 65.50
CA THR A 530 -29.70 -9.89 66.51
C THR A 530 -31.12 -10.31 66.89
N LEU A 531 -31.47 -11.56 66.63
CA LEU A 531 -32.75 -12.16 66.96
C LEU A 531 -32.79 -12.61 68.42
N THR A 532 -33.91 -12.32 69.08
CA THR A 532 -34.28 -12.90 70.37
C THR A 532 -35.46 -13.85 70.17
N LEU A 533 -35.35 -15.10 70.63
CA LEU A 533 -36.38 -16.12 70.40
C LEU A 533 -37.51 -16.05 71.45
N PRO A 534 -38.79 -16.27 71.05
CA PRO A 534 -39.26 -16.51 69.69
C PRO A 534 -39.25 -15.25 68.83
N ALA A 535 -38.84 -15.39 67.56
CA ALA A 535 -38.75 -14.29 66.60
C ALA A 535 -39.74 -14.50 65.44
N SER A 536 -40.34 -13.40 64.97
CA SER A 536 -41.09 -13.34 63.71
C SER A 536 -40.65 -12.09 62.96
N VAL A 537 -40.05 -12.26 61.79
CA VAL A 537 -39.46 -11.17 60.99
C VAL A 537 -39.91 -11.32 59.55
N SER A 538 -40.11 -10.20 58.88
CA SER A 538 -40.37 -10.11 57.44
C SER A 538 -39.53 -9.00 56.84
N GLY A 539 -39.13 -9.20 55.59
CA GLY A 539 -38.32 -8.25 54.82
C GLY A 539 -38.42 -8.53 53.33
N VAL A 540 -37.55 -7.90 52.56
CA VAL A 540 -37.47 -8.05 51.12
C VAL A 540 -36.00 -8.12 50.71
N VAL A 541 -35.58 -9.22 50.08
CA VAL A 541 -34.32 -9.18 49.34
C VAL A 541 -34.56 -8.36 48.07
N GLN A 542 -34.02 -7.15 47.97
CA GLN A 542 -34.41 -6.20 46.92
C GLN A 542 -33.81 -6.54 45.56
N THR A 543 -32.59 -7.09 45.51
CA THR A 543 -31.90 -7.39 44.27
C THR A 543 -30.90 -8.55 44.42
N ALA A 544 -30.24 -8.93 43.33
CA ALA A 544 -29.22 -9.99 43.35
C ALA A 544 -27.96 -9.68 44.16
N ILE A 545 -27.70 -8.41 44.50
CA ILE A 545 -26.54 -8.00 45.30
C ILE A 545 -26.86 -7.85 46.79
N ASP A 546 -28.14 -8.02 47.15
CA ASP A 546 -28.65 -7.81 48.48
C ASP A 546 -28.86 -9.15 49.22
N ALA A 547 -28.66 -9.13 50.53
CA ALA A 547 -28.84 -10.27 51.41
C ALA A 547 -29.29 -9.84 52.80
N ASP A 548 -30.38 -10.43 53.28
CA ASP A 548 -30.85 -10.14 54.63
C ASP A 548 -30.16 -11.04 55.65
N VAL A 549 -29.34 -10.44 56.52
CA VAL A 549 -28.54 -11.18 57.51
C VAL A 549 -28.99 -10.92 58.95
N PHE A 550 -29.11 -12.01 59.69
CA PHE A 550 -29.50 -12.03 61.10
C PHE A 550 -28.49 -12.82 61.94
N THR A 551 -28.37 -12.47 63.21
CA THR A 551 -27.62 -13.30 64.17
C THR A 551 -28.54 -13.87 65.23
N VAL A 552 -28.32 -15.12 65.65
CA VAL A 552 -29.16 -15.77 66.68
C VAL A 552 -28.31 -16.69 67.57
N ALA A 553 -28.50 -16.62 68.88
CA ALA A 553 -27.85 -17.53 69.81
C ALA A 553 -28.62 -18.85 69.91
N LEU A 554 -27.98 -19.96 69.55
CA LEU A 554 -28.54 -21.31 69.64
C LEU A 554 -27.72 -22.17 70.60
N GLU A 555 -28.32 -23.24 71.12
CA GLU A 555 -27.73 -24.19 72.06
C GLU A 555 -27.54 -25.55 71.40
N ALA A 556 -26.33 -26.12 71.49
CA ALA A 556 -26.01 -27.43 70.94
C ALA A 556 -26.97 -28.52 71.47
N GLY A 557 -27.48 -29.34 70.58
CA GLY A 557 -28.42 -30.42 70.89
C GLY A 557 -29.86 -29.96 71.12
N ARG A 558 -30.14 -28.65 71.14
CA ARG A 558 -31.51 -28.12 71.26
C ARG A 558 -32.20 -28.06 69.92
N ALA A 559 -33.50 -28.37 69.93
CA ALA A 559 -34.35 -28.32 68.74
C ALA A 559 -35.01 -26.95 68.58
N TYR A 560 -35.12 -26.53 67.33
CA TYR A 560 -35.73 -25.28 66.93
C TYR A 560 -36.70 -25.53 65.78
N ARG A 561 -37.79 -24.77 65.76
CA ARG A 561 -38.75 -24.75 64.66
C ARG A 561 -38.59 -23.46 63.87
N LEU A 562 -38.35 -23.60 62.58
CA LEU A 562 -38.24 -22.52 61.62
C LEU A 562 -39.38 -22.65 60.60
N GLU A 563 -40.28 -21.68 60.54
CA GLU A 563 -41.25 -21.59 59.43
C GLU A 563 -40.79 -20.53 58.44
N LEU A 564 -40.74 -20.87 57.15
CA LEU A 564 -40.21 -20.04 56.07
C LEU A 564 -41.26 -19.77 54.99
N GLU A 565 -41.45 -18.50 54.64
CA GLU A 565 -42.12 -18.02 53.43
C GLU A 565 -41.10 -17.17 52.65
N THR A 566 -40.26 -17.76 51.80
CA THR A 566 -39.08 -17.08 51.22
C THR A 566 -39.03 -17.07 49.70
N GLY A 567 -40.07 -17.57 49.03
CA GLY A 567 -40.10 -17.68 47.58
C GLY A 567 -38.93 -18.49 47.02
N ALA A 568 -38.14 -17.86 46.15
CA ALA A 568 -36.97 -18.47 45.51
C ALA A 568 -35.65 -18.29 46.30
N LEU A 569 -35.67 -17.60 47.44
CA LEU A 569 -34.46 -17.30 48.20
C LEU A 569 -33.86 -18.55 48.84
N GLN A 570 -32.53 -18.55 48.91
CA GLN A 570 -31.76 -19.52 49.66
C GLN A 570 -31.62 -19.05 51.11
N VAL A 571 -32.01 -19.90 52.04
CA VAL A 571 -31.83 -19.67 53.48
C VAL A 571 -30.67 -20.51 53.98
N SER A 572 -29.67 -19.87 54.58
CA SER A 572 -28.50 -20.56 55.12
C SER A 572 -28.23 -20.16 56.57
N LEU A 573 -27.69 -21.11 57.34
CA LEU A 573 -27.31 -20.92 58.73
C LEU A 573 -25.85 -21.33 58.91
N LEU A 574 -25.03 -20.36 59.29
CA LEU A 574 -23.61 -20.54 59.58
C LEU A 574 -23.41 -20.66 61.09
N ALA A 575 -22.88 -21.80 61.54
CA ALA A 575 -22.60 -22.06 62.94
C ALA A 575 -21.30 -21.39 63.42
N PRO A 576 -21.14 -21.17 64.75
CA PRO A 576 -19.86 -20.79 65.34
C PRO A 576 -18.75 -21.75 64.92
N GLY A 577 -17.73 -21.23 64.21
CA GLY A 577 -16.65 -22.05 63.65
C GLY A 577 -16.80 -22.40 62.16
N GLY A 578 -17.82 -21.88 61.47
CA GLY A 578 -17.88 -21.83 60.01
C GLY A 578 -18.61 -22.96 59.31
N ALA A 579 -19.29 -23.86 60.04
CA ALA A 579 -20.10 -24.91 59.42
C ALA A 579 -21.38 -24.30 58.83
N LEU A 580 -21.55 -24.42 57.50
CA LEU A 580 -22.70 -23.89 56.78
C LEU A 580 -23.76 -24.97 56.57
N SER A 581 -25.03 -24.61 56.81
CA SER A 581 -26.19 -25.46 56.54
C SER A 581 -27.23 -24.70 55.71
N HIS A 582 -27.93 -25.40 54.82
CA HIS A 582 -29.08 -24.84 54.10
C HIS A 582 -30.36 -25.25 54.81
N LEU A 583 -31.15 -24.27 55.21
CA LEU A 583 -32.35 -24.50 55.98
C LEU A 583 -33.58 -24.61 55.07
N ARG A 584 -34.55 -25.40 55.54
CA ARG A 584 -35.89 -25.50 54.97
C ARG A 584 -36.89 -25.32 56.11
N SER A 585 -38.13 -24.99 55.76
CA SER A 585 -39.22 -24.92 56.75
C SER A 585 -39.33 -26.25 57.50
N GLY A 586 -39.36 -26.18 58.82
CA GLY A 586 -39.49 -27.34 59.70
C GLY A 586 -38.57 -27.28 60.92
N ARG A 587 -38.34 -28.46 61.49
CA ARG A 587 -37.56 -28.64 62.71
C ARG A 587 -36.10 -28.93 62.39
N PHE A 588 -35.17 -28.26 63.08
CA PHE A 588 -33.74 -28.57 63.05
C PHE A 588 -33.15 -28.62 64.46
N VAL A 589 -31.96 -29.20 64.61
CA VAL A 589 -31.23 -29.27 65.88
C VAL A 589 -29.91 -28.56 65.68
N ALA A 590 -29.58 -27.61 66.56
CA ALA A 590 -28.31 -26.91 66.50
C ALA A 590 -27.17 -27.86 66.88
N ASP A 591 -26.13 -27.93 66.05
CA ASP A 591 -24.97 -28.79 66.27
C ASP A 591 -23.95 -28.16 67.24
N ARG A 592 -23.97 -26.82 67.37
CA ARG A 592 -23.08 -26.04 68.23
C ARG A 592 -23.85 -25.02 69.07
N SER A 593 -23.28 -24.66 70.21
CA SER A 593 -23.76 -23.53 71.02
C SER A 593 -23.05 -22.26 70.58
N GLY A 594 -23.79 -21.15 70.49
CA GLY A 594 -23.25 -19.82 70.21
C GLY A 594 -24.03 -19.05 69.14
N VAL A 595 -23.43 -17.95 68.68
CA VAL A 595 -24.03 -17.06 67.68
C VAL A 595 -23.94 -17.67 66.29
N HIS A 596 -25.09 -18.00 65.72
CA HIS A 596 -25.24 -18.43 64.34
C HIS A 596 -25.61 -17.22 63.47
N VAL A 597 -25.21 -17.25 62.20
CA VAL A 597 -25.60 -16.25 61.20
C VAL A 597 -26.63 -16.87 60.27
N LEU A 598 -27.84 -16.32 60.25
CA LEU A 598 -28.91 -16.71 59.33
C LEU A 598 -28.92 -15.71 58.16
N THR A 599 -28.81 -16.20 56.94
CA THR A 599 -28.78 -15.36 55.73
C THR A 599 -29.87 -15.80 54.76
N LEU A 600 -30.64 -14.83 54.27
CA LEU A 600 -31.58 -14.99 53.16
C LEU A 600 -31.01 -14.22 51.95
N ALA A 601 -30.72 -14.93 50.87
CA ALA A 601 -30.12 -14.33 49.68
C ALA A 601 -30.50 -15.08 48.40
N GLY A 602 -30.04 -14.60 47.25
CA GLY A 602 -30.17 -15.30 45.97
C GLY A 602 -31.37 -14.87 45.12
N ALA A 603 -31.80 -13.62 45.24
CA ALA A 603 -32.67 -13.02 44.24
C ALA A 603 -31.95 -12.92 42.87
N SER A 604 -32.71 -12.91 41.78
CA SER A 604 -32.17 -12.85 40.43
C SER A 604 -32.32 -11.44 39.83
N GLY A 605 -31.21 -10.87 39.36
CA GLY A 605 -31.17 -9.54 38.75
C GLY A 605 -31.80 -8.46 39.65
N LEU A 606 -32.92 -7.89 39.20
CA LEU A 606 -33.66 -6.81 39.87
C LEU A 606 -34.93 -7.28 40.60
N ALA A 607 -35.11 -8.60 40.76
CA ALA A 607 -36.30 -9.14 41.38
C ALA A 607 -36.31 -8.85 42.89
N GLN A 608 -37.32 -8.13 43.36
CA GLN A 608 -37.59 -7.96 44.77
C GLN A 608 -38.35 -9.18 45.30
N VAL A 609 -37.76 -9.91 46.25
CA VAL A 609 -38.34 -11.14 46.79
C VAL A 609 -38.73 -10.92 48.26
N PRO A 610 -40.01 -10.69 48.56
CA PRO A 610 -40.46 -10.58 49.94
C PRO A 610 -40.34 -11.93 50.64
N TRP A 611 -40.00 -11.88 51.92
CA TRP A 611 -39.92 -13.07 52.74
C TRP A 611 -40.43 -12.82 54.16
N ARG A 612 -40.78 -13.92 54.83
CA ARG A 612 -41.11 -13.95 56.25
C ARG A 612 -40.60 -15.25 56.86
N PHE A 613 -40.13 -15.17 58.10
CA PHE A 613 -39.88 -16.37 58.89
C PHE A 613 -40.34 -16.24 60.34
N THR A 614 -40.57 -17.39 60.97
CA THR A 614 -40.65 -17.50 62.43
C THR A 614 -39.62 -18.50 62.92
N LEU A 615 -38.93 -18.17 64.02
CA LEU A 615 -37.95 -19.04 64.65
C LEU A 615 -38.24 -19.11 66.14
N GLN A 616 -38.36 -20.32 66.68
CA GLN A 616 -38.58 -20.53 68.11
C GLN A 616 -37.89 -21.81 68.58
N ALA A 617 -37.51 -21.84 69.85
CA ALA A 617 -37.05 -23.07 70.48
C ALA A 617 -38.24 -23.99 70.77
N GLU A 618 -38.03 -25.29 70.59
CA GLU A 618 -39.00 -26.33 70.98
C GLU A 618 -38.82 -26.79 72.42
#